data_AF-A0A4R9B1N1-F1
#
_entry.id   AF-A0A4R9B1N1-F1
#
_cell.length_a   1.000
_cell.length_b   1.000
_cell.length_c   1.000
_cell.angle_alpha   90.00
_cell.angle_beta   90.00
_cell.angle_gamma   90.00
#
_symmetry.space_group_name_H-M   'P 1'
#
loop_
_entity.id
_entity.type
_entity.pdbx_description
1 polymer ?
#
loop_
_entity_poly.entity_id
_entity_poly.type
_entity_poly.pdbx_seq_one_letter_code
_entity_poly.pdbx_strand_id
1 'polypeptide(L)'
;MIDWLAFVVVASASLISSALIVSLYSLGLRLMTSAGRSPVVGPAEFTGAITVLTPKRAAKEAKRTRKALAANPLTDDQKKLALVGAYACFALCVGAVLFGVYLIVPALHGG
;
A
#
# COMPACT_ATOMS: atom_id res chain seq x y z
N MET A 1 34.35 4.67 24.69
CA MET A 1 34.70 4.68 23.25
C MET A 1 33.40 4.62 22.46
N ILE A 2 33.27 5.36 21.34
CA ILE A 2 32.05 5.35 20.52
C ILE A 2 31.96 4.01 19.81
N ASP A 3 30.80 3.34 19.90
CA ASP A 3 30.51 2.14 19.14
C ASP A 3 30.01 2.49 17.74
N TRP A 4 30.94 2.64 16.81
CA TRP A 4 30.64 2.95 15.40
C TRP A 4 29.77 1.87 14.72
N LEU A 5 29.82 0.62 15.20
CA LEU A 5 29.07 -0.48 14.61
C LEU A 5 27.57 -0.34 14.88
N ALA A 6 27.18 0.16 16.05
CA ALA A 6 25.78 0.39 16.41
C ALA A 6 25.06 1.32 15.41
N PHE A 7 25.74 2.35 14.90
CA PHE A 7 25.17 3.24 13.89
C PHE A 7 24.89 2.52 12.57
N VAL A 8 25.80 1.65 12.12
CA VAL A 8 25.63 0.88 10.89
C VAL A 8 24.47 -0.11 11.01
N VAL A 9 24.32 -0.73 12.18
CA VAL A 9 23.21 -1.65 12.46
C VAL A 9 21.87 -0.91 12.38
N VAL A 10 21.73 0.26 13.01
CA VAL A 10 20.48 1.04 12.96
C VAL A 10 20.19 1.54 11.54
N ALA A 11 21.22 2.03 10.83
CA ALA A 11 21.07 2.50 9.45
C ALA A 11 20.59 1.38 8.51
N SER A 12 21.24 0.21 8.57
CA SER A 12 20.84 -0.94 7.76
C SER A 12 19.47 -1.50 8.16
N ALA A 13 19.19 -1.64 9.45
CA ALA A 13 17.90 -2.14 9.94
C ALA A 13 16.73 -1.23 9.51
N SER A 14 16.89 0.09 9.64
CA SER A 14 15.86 1.05 9.21
C SER A 14 15.66 1.08 7.69
N LEU A 15 16.73 1.01 6.90
CA LEU A 15 16.66 0.94 5.44
C LEU A 15 15.95 -0.34 4.97
N ILE A 16 16.31 -1.49 5.53
CA ILE A 16 15.70 -2.78 5.20
C ILE A 16 14.22 -2.77 5.60
N SER A 17 13.89 -2.33 6.82
CA SER A 17 12.51 -2.25 7.30
C SER A 17 11.65 -1.36 6.40
N SER A 18 12.15 -0.17 6.06
CA SER A 18 11.47 0.75 5.14
C SER A 18 11.24 0.12 3.76
N ALA A 19 12.29 -0.45 3.17
CA ALA A 19 12.20 -1.11 1.86
C ALA A 19 11.19 -2.26 1.88
N LEU A 20 11.17 -3.08 2.92
CA LEU A 20 10.24 -4.18 3.09
C LEU A 20 8.78 -3.69 3.17
N ILE A 21 8.47 -2.73 4.05
CA ILE A 21 7.10 -2.22 4.22
C ILE A 21 6.61 -1.53 2.94
N VAL A 22 7.44 -0.69 2.32
CA VAL A 22 7.08 0.02 1.08
C VAL A 22 6.84 -0.97 -0.07
N SER A 23 7.71 -1.99 -0.20
CA SER A 23 7.56 -3.01 -1.24
C SER A 23 6.30 -3.85 -1.03
N LEU A 24 6.04 -4.28 0.20
CA LEU A 24 4.88 -5.08 0.56
C LEU A 24 3.56 -4.31 0.33
N TYR A 25 3.53 -3.03 0.73
CA TYR A 25 2.38 -2.16 0.47
C TYR A 25 2.16 -1.92 -1.02
N SER A 26 3.24 -1.62 -1.77
CA SER A 26 3.19 -1.41 -3.22
C SER A 26 2.74 -2.66 -3.95
N LEU A 27 3.22 -3.83 -3.53
CA LEU A 27 2.80 -5.14 -4.05
C LEU A 27 1.33 -5.39 -3.75
N GLY A 28 0.86 -5.09 -2.53
CA GLY A 28 -0.55 -5.20 -2.15
C GLY A 28 -1.46 -4.36 -3.05
N LEU A 29 -1.11 -3.10 -3.30
CA LEU A 29 -1.83 -2.22 -4.23
C LEU A 29 -1.81 -2.77 -5.66
N ARG A 30 -0.68 -3.29 -6.12
CA ARG A 30 -0.56 -3.87 -7.47
C ARG A 30 -1.44 -5.11 -7.61
N LEU A 31 -1.43 -6.02 -6.63
CA LEU A 31 -2.29 -7.20 -6.62
C LEU A 31 -3.78 -6.81 -6.57
N MET A 32 -4.13 -5.78 -5.80
CA MET A 32 -5.51 -5.28 -5.71
C MET A 32 -6.00 -4.69 -7.04
N THR A 33 -5.14 -3.96 -7.75
CA THR A 33 -5.47 -3.46 -9.09
C THR A 33 -5.60 -4.58 -10.11
N SER A 34 -4.71 -5.59 -10.07
CA SER A 34 -4.81 -6.81 -10.89
C SER A 34 -6.07 -7.65 -10.60
N ALA A 35 -6.55 -7.65 -9.35
CA ALA A 35 -7.82 -8.27 -8.96
C ALA A 35 -9.06 -7.53 -9.47
N GLY A 36 -8.89 -6.37 -10.11
CA GLY A 36 -9.97 -5.56 -10.67
C GLY A 36 -10.54 -4.51 -9.71
N ARG A 37 -9.87 -4.24 -8.58
CA ARG A 37 -10.25 -3.19 -7.63
C ARG A 37 -9.30 -2.02 -7.75
N SER A 38 -9.65 -1.06 -8.60
CA SER A 38 -8.86 0.16 -8.76
C SER A 38 -9.17 1.16 -7.64
N PRO A 39 -8.16 1.77 -6.98
CA PRO A 39 -8.35 2.82 -5.98
C PRO A 39 -8.87 4.17 -6.53
N VAL A 40 -9.21 4.25 -7.82
CA VAL A 40 -9.71 5.50 -8.43
C VAL A 40 -11.10 5.79 -7.89
N VAL A 41 -11.17 6.68 -6.91
CA VAL A 41 -12.41 7.31 -6.47
C VAL A 41 -12.86 8.31 -7.55
N GLY A 42 -14.16 8.32 -7.85
CA GLY A 42 -14.75 9.40 -8.65
C GLY A 42 -14.52 10.74 -7.93
N PRO A 43 -14.41 11.86 -8.65
CA PRO A 43 -14.21 13.17 -8.01
C PRO A 43 -15.38 13.40 -7.06
N ALA A 44 -15.13 13.31 -5.75
CA ALA A 44 -15.98 13.98 -4.80
C ALA A 44 -15.77 15.48 -5.05
N GLU A 45 -16.86 16.23 -5.26
CA GLU A 45 -16.80 17.69 -5.30
C GLU A 45 -16.37 18.17 -3.91
N PHE A 46 -15.06 18.27 -3.71
CA PHE A 46 -14.54 19.01 -2.58
C PHE A 46 -14.66 20.49 -2.92
N THR A 47 -15.59 21.17 -2.26
CA THR A 47 -15.94 22.58 -2.44
C THR A 47 -14.79 23.55 -2.12
N GLY A 48 -13.59 23.05 -1.77
CA GLY A 48 -12.39 23.84 -1.50
C GLY A 48 -11.08 23.07 -1.72
N ALA A 49 -10.40 23.37 -2.83
CA ALA A 49 -8.95 23.29 -3.10
C ALA A 49 -8.21 21.93 -3.30
N ILE A 50 -7.57 21.75 -4.47
CA ILE A 50 -6.11 21.97 -4.76
C ILE A 50 -5.78 21.49 -6.20
N THR A 51 -6.55 20.59 -6.79
CA THR A 51 -6.51 20.34 -8.24
C THR A 51 -7.92 20.41 -8.82
N VAL A 52 -8.24 21.51 -9.51
CA VAL A 52 -9.46 21.58 -10.33
C VAL A 52 -9.26 20.67 -11.53
N LEU A 53 -9.46 19.37 -11.34
CA LEU A 53 -9.53 18.43 -12.44
C LEU A 53 -10.82 18.76 -13.18
N THR A 54 -10.70 19.33 -14.39
CA THR A 54 -11.85 19.63 -15.24
C THR A 54 -12.75 18.39 -15.27
N PRO A 55 -14.09 18.50 -15.07
CA PRO A 55 -14.98 17.34 -14.95
C PRO A 55 -14.85 16.37 -16.14
N LYS A 56 -14.54 16.91 -17.32
CA LYS A 56 -14.22 16.14 -18.53
C LYS A 56 -12.98 15.25 -18.39
N ARG A 57 -11.90 15.73 -17.76
CA ARG A 57 -10.66 14.97 -17.54
C ARG A 57 -10.88 13.86 -16.53
N ALA A 58 -11.60 14.16 -15.45
CA ALA A 58 -11.96 13.18 -14.45
C ALA A 58 -12.83 12.04 -15.02
N ALA A 59 -13.87 12.38 -15.78
CA ALA A 59 -14.73 11.41 -16.45
C ALA A 59 -13.93 10.55 -17.46
N LYS A 60 -12.96 11.15 -18.16
CA LYS A 60 -12.08 10.45 -19.10
C LYS A 60 -11.16 9.45 -18.38
N GLU A 61 -10.59 9.83 -17.24
CA GLU A 61 -9.74 8.96 -16.43
C GLU A 61 -10.56 7.81 -15.82
N ALA A 62 -11.74 8.08 -15.25
CA ALA A 62 -12.66 7.04 -14.78
C ALA A 62 -13.06 6.06 -15.90
N LYS A 63 -13.34 6.55 -17.11
CA LYS A 63 -13.65 5.70 -18.27
C LYS A 63 -12.44 4.84 -18.69
N ARG A 64 -11.23 5.38 -18.65
CA ARG A 64 -9.99 4.63 -18.95
C ARG A 64 -9.79 3.51 -17.93
N THR A 65 -9.97 3.80 -16.65
CA THR A 65 -9.89 2.80 -15.58
C THR A 65 -10.94 1.71 -15.76
N ARG A 66 -12.21 2.07 -16.00
CA ARG A 66 -13.28 1.08 -16.29
C ARG A 66 -12.96 0.19 -17.49
N LYS A 67 -12.41 0.76 -18.56
CA LYS A 67 -11.98 -0.02 -19.75
C LYS A 67 -10.80 -0.94 -19.43
N ALA A 68 -9.81 -0.47 -18.68
CA ALA A 68 -8.68 -1.30 -18.27
C ALA A 68 -9.12 -2.46 -17.37
N LEU A 69 -10.08 -2.22 -16.47
CA LEU A 69 -10.69 -3.27 -15.65
C LEU A 69 -11.48 -4.29 -16.50
N ALA A 70 -12.23 -3.82 -17.50
CA ALA A 70 -12.96 -4.69 -18.41
C ALA A 70 -12.04 -5.51 -19.34
N ALA A 71 -10.86 -4.96 -19.68
CA ALA A 71 -9.84 -5.62 -20.50
C ALA A 71 -8.92 -6.55 -19.69
N ASN A 72 -9.23 -6.81 -18.41
CA ASN A 72 -8.39 -7.64 -17.55
C ASN A 72 -8.37 -9.10 -18.05
N PRO A 73 -7.20 -9.65 -18.44
CA PRO A 73 -7.10 -11.00 -19.00
C PRO A 73 -7.14 -12.12 -17.95
N LEU A 74 -7.19 -11.79 -16.64
CA LEU A 74 -7.20 -12.79 -15.57
C LEU A 74 -8.56 -13.53 -15.52
N THR A 75 -8.49 -14.83 -15.23
CA THR A 75 -9.69 -15.61 -14.87
C THR A 75 -10.21 -15.16 -13.50
N ASP A 76 -11.46 -15.49 -13.19
CA ASP A 76 -12.06 -15.05 -11.92
C ASP A 76 -11.37 -15.66 -10.69
N ASP A 77 -10.83 -16.88 -10.80
CA ASP A 77 -10.07 -17.49 -9.71
C ASP A 77 -8.68 -16.85 -9.53
N GLN A 78 -8.02 -16.44 -10.62
CA GLN A 78 -6.78 -15.66 -10.53
C GLN A 78 -7.02 -14.28 -9.89
N LYS A 79 -8.16 -13.64 -10.17
CA LYS A 79 -8.54 -12.37 -9.51
C LYS A 79 -8.76 -12.57 -8.01
N LYS A 80 -9.45 -13.65 -7.59
CA LYS A 80 -9.63 -13.99 -6.17
C LYS A 80 -8.27 -14.24 -5.50
N LEU A 81 -7.38 -14.99 -6.14
CA LEU A 81 -6.05 -15.26 -5.60
C LEU A 81 -5.23 -13.97 -5.46
N ALA A 82 -5.25 -13.10 -6.46
CA ALA A 82 -4.61 -11.79 -6.40
C ALA A 82 -5.19 -10.94 -5.25
N LEU A 83 -6.51 -10.99 -5.03
CA LEU A 83 -7.14 -10.28 -3.93
C LEU A 83 -6.72 -10.81 -2.56
N VAL A 84 -6.69 -12.13 -2.39
CA VAL A 84 -6.21 -12.76 -1.15
C VAL A 84 -4.75 -12.39 -0.90
N GLY A 85 -3.91 -12.43 -1.94
CA GLY A 85 -2.52 -11.99 -1.87
C GLY A 85 -2.38 -10.51 -1.47
N ALA A 86 -3.25 -9.63 -2.00
CA ALA A 86 -3.27 -8.23 -1.61
C ALA A 86 -3.59 -8.05 -0.12
N TYR A 87 -4.62 -8.74 0.39
CA TYR A 87 -4.97 -8.69 1.81
C TYR A 87 -3.88 -9.27 2.69
N ALA A 88 -3.23 -10.35 2.28
CA ALA A 88 -2.08 -10.89 2.99
C ALA A 88 -0.94 -9.86 3.08
N CYS A 89 -0.64 -9.15 1.99
CA CYS A 89 0.37 -8.08 2.00
C CYS A 89 0.01 -6.97 2.99
N PHE A 90 -1.24 -6.51 2.99
CA PHE A 90 -1.67 -5.47 3.92
C PHE A 90 -1.67 -5.95 5.38
N ALA A 91 -2.11 -7.17 5.65
CA ALA A 91 -2.07 -7.77 6.98
C ALA A 91 -0.64 -7.90 7.50
N LEU A 92 0.30 -8.32 6.66
CA LEU A 92 1.72 -8.38 6.99
C LEU A 92 2.30 -6.98 7.28
N CYS A 93 1.94 -5.94 6.50
CA CYS A 93 2.33 -4.56 6.79
C CYS A 93 1.81 -4.09 8.15
N VAL A 94 0.52 -4.28 8.41
CA VAL A 94 -0.10 -3.90 9.69
C VAL A 94 0.56 -4.65 10.84
N GLY A 95 0.77 -5.97 10.69
CA GLY A 95 1.44 -6.80 11.69
C GLY A 95 2.87 -6.32 11.97
N ALA A 96 3.64 -6.00 10.93
CA ALA A 96 5.01 -5.48 11.09
C ALA A 96 5.03 -4.13 11.83
N VAL A 97 4.11 -3.21 11.51
CA VAL A 97 4.01 -1.91 12.19
C VAL A 97 3.58 -2.09 13.64
N LEU A 98 2.55 -2.89 13.90
CA LEU A 98 2.09 -3.17 15.27
C LEU A 98 3.18 -3.83 16.10
N PHE A 99 3.95 -4.75 15.51
CA PHE A 99 5.09 -5.37 16.17
C PHE A 99 6.20 -4.35 16.47
N GLY A 100 6.49 -3.45 15.53
CA GLY A 100 7.42 -2.34 15.77
C GLY A 100 6.97 -1.44 16.93
N VAL A 101 5.70 -1.05 16.96
CA VAL A 101 5.11 -0.26 18.06
C VAL A 101 5.19 -1.01 19.38
N TYR A 102 4.84 -2.30 19.37
CA TYR A 102 4.95 -3.17 20.53
C TYR A 102 6.38 -3.14 21.08
N LEU A 103 7.42 -3.31 20.26
CA LEU A 103 8.81 -3.29 20.72
C LEU A 103 9.29 -1.91 21.21
N ILE A 104 8.76 -0.81 20.66
CA ILE A 104 9.20 0.55 21.02
C ILE A 104 8.59 1.01 22.35
N VAL A 105 7.32 0.66 22.62
CA VAL A 105 6.57 1.18 23.77
C VAL A 105 6.73 0.25 24.98
N PRO A 106 7.53 0.59 26.01
CA PRO A 106 7.85 -0.34 27.10
C PRO A 106 6.62 -0.83 27.88
N ALA A 107 5.59 0.02 28.02
CA ALA A 107 4.34 -0.33 28.69
C ALA A 107 3.58 -1.52 28.05
N LEU A 108 3.91 -1.90 26.81
CA LEU A 108 3.26 -3.00 26.10
C LEU A 108 4.00 -4.34 26.27
N HIS A 109 5.30 -4.35 26.59
CA HIS A 109 6.13 -5.56 26.54
C HIS A 109 7.17 -5.73 27.67
N GLY A 110 7.52 -4.65 28.37
CA GLY A 110 8.41 -4.66 29.51
C GLY A 110 7.60 -4.71 30.80
N GLY A 111 7.18 -5.92 31.18
CA GLY A 111 6.76 -6.21 32.56
C GLY A 111 7.94 -6.22 33.52
#